data_AF-A0AAW0WEY5-F1
#
_entry.id   AF-A0AAW0WEY5-F1
#
_cell.length_a   1.000
_cell.length_b   1.000
_cell.length_c   1.000
_cell.angle_alpha   90.00
_cell.angle_beta   90.00
_cell.angle_gamma   90.00
#
_symmetry.space_group_name_H-M   'P 1'
#
loop_
_entity.id
_entity.type
_entity.pdbx_description
1 polymer ?
#
loop_
_entity_poly.entity_id
_entity_poly.type
_entity_poly.pdbx_seq_one_letter_code
_entity_poly.pdbx_strand_id
1 'polypeptide(L)'
;MILTSGALYLLEAKENKLKHKHRFSLKEVQGLHVSPNTDNLLLIQIPVENAKRDKGDLIVSLPNVIEAVTKIITVSDSPEVLKVAESESIGHTMKNGKQGTIMLDTGSAVTTINKTKEGKLLVVAGH
;
A
#
# COMPACT_ATOMS: atom_id res chain seq x y z
N MET A 1 -3.00 6.60 9.46
CA MET A 1 -1.87 5.66 9.60
C MET A 1 -0.92 6.25 10.65
N ILE A 2 -0.37 5.43 11.53
CA ILE A 2 0.58 5.88 12.56
C ILE A 2 1.87 5.07 12.43
N LEU A 3 3.00 5.77 12.38
CA LEU A 3 4.34 5.19 12.33
C LEU A 3 5.02 5.37 13.69
N THR A 4 5.59 4.30 14.23
CA THR A 4 6.47 4.35 15.41
C THR A 4 7.84 3.79 15.05
N SER A 5 8.80 3.84 15.97
CA SER A 5 10.15 3.28 15.75
C SER A 5 10.19 1.77 15.50
N GLY A 6 9.12 1.03 15.83
CA GLY A 6 9.10 -0.43 15.68
C GLY A 6 8.03 -0.96 14.73
N ALA A 7 6.98 -0.20 14.45
CA ALA A 7 5.83 -0.70 13.70
C ALA A 7 5.01 0.38 13.01
N LEU A 8 4.30 -0.05 11.97
CA LEU A 8 3.26 0.72 11.30
C LEU A 8 1.89 0.23 11.74
N TYR A 9 1.02 1.16 12.13
CA TYR A 9 -0.33 0.89 12.61
C TYR A 9 -1.37 1.49 11.67
N LEU A 10 -2.32 0.66 11.25
CA LEU A 10 -3.54 1.08 10.59
C LEU A 10 -4.67 1.10 11.61
N LEU A 11 -5.20 2.30 11.85
CA LEU A 11 -6.32 2.54 12.75
C LEU A 11 -7.50 3.08 11.94
N GLU A 12 -8.69 2.64 12.26
CA GLU A 12 -9.96 3.22 11.79
C GLU A 12 -10.53 4.09 12.90
N ALA A 13 -10.72 5.38 12.62
CA ALA A 13 -11.46 6.26 13.50
C ALA A 13 -12.96 5.99 13.32
N LYS A 14 -13.64 5.66 14.42
CA LYS A 14 -15.09 5.70 14.56
C LYS A 14 -15.42 6.74 15.62
N GLU A 15 -16.62 7.31 15.56
CA GLU A 15 -17.11 8.43 16.41
C GLU A 15 -16.27 8.69 17.67
N ASN A 16 -16.26 7.75 18.64
CA ASN A 16 -15.54 7.91 19.90
C ASN A 16 -14.46 6.83 20.18
N LYS A 17 -14.02 6.07 19.17
CA LYS A 17 -13.06 4.96 19.35
C LYS A 17 -12.13 4.81 18.16
N LEU A 18 -10.85 4.57 18.45
CA LEU A 18 -9.88 4.09 17.46
C LEU A 18 -9.91 2.56 17.43
N LYS A 19 -10.34 1.99 16.30
CA LYS A 19 -10.29 0.54 16.09
C LYS A 19 -8.99 0.17 15.39
N HIS A 20 -8.23 -0.71 16.01
CA HIS A 20 -7.05 -1.30 15.37
C HIS A 20 -7.47 -2.19 14.20
N LYS A 21 -7.00 -1.86 12.99
CA LYS A 21 -7.25 -2.65 11.77
C LYS A 21 -6.08 -3.56 11.45
N HIS A 22 -4.86 -3.03 11.57
CA HIS A 22 -3.66 -3.78 11.26
C HIS A 22 -2.41 -3.19 11.92
N ARG A 23 -1.39 -4.03 12.11
CA ARG A 23 -0.06 -3.66 12.59
C ARG A 23 0.95 -4.51 11.85
N PHE A 24 2.03 -3.88 11.41
CA PHE A 24 3.19 -4.56 10.84
C PHE A 24 4.43 -4.13 11.60
N SER A 25 5.32 -5.08 11.91
CA SER A 25 6.68 -4.70 12.29
C SER A 25 7.34 -4.04 11.09
N LEU A 26 8.11 -2.97 11.30
CA LEU A 26 8.87 -2.39 10.19
C LEU A 26 9.90 -3.37 9.61
N LYS A 27 10.37 -4.33 10.42
CA LYS A 27 11.25 -5.42 9.99
C LYS A 27 10.56 -6.46 9.08
N GLU A 28 9.23 -6.45 9.03
CA GLU A 28 8.45 -7.36 8.17
C GLU A 28 8.07 -6.70 6.83
N VAL A 29 8.45 -5.44 6.57
CA VAL A 29 8.17 -4.80 5.29
C VAL A 29 9.17 -5.29 4.25
N GLN A 30 8.69 -5.97 3.21
CA GLN A 30 9.53 -6.48 2.10
C GLN A 30 9.54 -5.57 0.88
N GLY A 31 8.60 -4.63 0.81
CA GLY A 31 8.49 -3.70 -0.31
C GLY A 31 7.52 -2.56 -0.02
N LEU A 32 7.90 -1.36 -0.44
CA LEU A 32 7.04 -0.20 -0.52
C LEU A 32 6.92 0.16 -1.99
N HIS A 33 5.81 -0.26 -2.61
CA HIS A 33 5.57 -0.05 -4.02
C HIS A 33 4.73 1.20 -4.24
N VAL A 34 5.22 2.09 -5.10
CA VAL A 34 4.53 3.29 -5.56
C VAL A 34 4.36 3.26 -7.07
N SER A 35 3.35 3.94 -7.59
CA SER A 35 3.21 4.16 -9.03
C SER A 35 4.18 5.27 -9.49
N PRO A 36 4.52 5.31 -10.80
CA PRO A 36 5.22 6.44 -11.39
C PRO A 36 4.30 7.63 -11.72
N ASN A 37 3.00 7.55 -11.41
CA ASN A 37 1.99 8.52 -11.83
C ASN A 37 1.65 9.51 -10.71
N THR A 38 0.94 10.58 -11.03
CA THR A 38 0.42 11.56 -10.06
C THR A 38 -0.81 11.00 -9.33
N ASP A 39 -0.61 9.94 -8.56
CA ASP A 39 -1.63 9.35 -7.70
C ASP A 39 -1.15 9.20 -6.25
N ASN A 40 -2.01 8.60 -5.42
CA ASN A 40 -1.82 8.50 -3.98
C ASN A 40 -1.56 7.05 -3.52
N LEU A 41 -1.24 6.15 -4.45
CA LEU A 41 -1.12 4.71 -4.19
C LEU A 41 0.17 4.37 -3.43
N LEU A 42 0.01 3.64 -2.34
CA LEU A 42 1.09 2.91 -1.70
C LEU A 42 0.66 1.46 -1.45
N LEU A 43 1.45 0.52 -1.95
CA LEU A 43 1.36 -0.90 -1.62
C LEU A 43 2.50 -1.27 -0.67
N ILE A 44 2.15 -1.76 0.51
CA ILE A 44 3.10 -2.28 1.51
C ILE A 44 3.07 -3.80 1.42
N GLN A 45 4.16 -4.35 0.89
CA GLN A 45 4.36 -5.78 0.73
C GLN A 45 4.89 -6.40 2.03
N ILE A 46 4.29 -7.50 2.43
CA ILE A 46 4.68 -8.28 3.61
C ILE A 46 5.02 -9.72 3.21
N PRO A 47 5.72 -10.49 4.08
CA PRO A 47 6.00 -11.88 3.80
C PRO A 47 4.72 -12.70 3.57
N VAL A 48 4.74 -13.60 2.59
CA VAL A 48 3.56 -14.40 2.20
C VAL A 48 3.10 -15.33 3.32
N GLU A 49 4.03 -15.80 4.16
CA GLU A 49 3.73 -16.56 5.37
C GLU A 49 2.84 -15.76 6.34
N ASN A 50 3.01 -14.44 6.39
CA ASN A 50 2.17 -13.56 7.18
C ASN A 50 0.79 -13.40 6.56
N ALA A 51 0.60 -13.54 5.24
CA ALA A 51 -0.69 -13.40 4.56
C ALA A 51 -1.78 -14.43 4.96
N LYS A 52 -1.45 -15.46 5.76
CA LYS A 52 -2.44 -16.35 6.41
C LYS A 52 -3.00 -15.75 7.70
N ARG A 53 -2.13 -15.14 8.51
CA ARG A 53 -2.47 -14.46 9.77
C ARG A 53 -3.05 -13.07 9.50
N ASP A 54 -2.40 -12.38 8.58
CA ASP A 54 -2.61 -11.02 8.15
C ASP A 54 -3.42 -11.02 6.84
N LYS A 55 -4.01 -9.90 6.43
CA LYS A 55 -4.94 -9.86 5.28
C LYS A 55 -4.25 -9.86 3.91
N GLY A 56 -2.97 -10.25 3.86
CA GLY A 56 -2.08 -10.04 2.73
C GLY A 56 -1.42 -8.66 2.78
N ASP A 57 -0.90 -8.23 1.64
CA ASP A 57 -0.30 -6.92 1.45
C ASP A 57 -1.31 -5.80 1.71
N LEU A 58 -0.83 -4.66 2.18
CA LEU A 58 -1.66 -3.51 2.47
C LEU A 58 -1.62 -2.52 1.30
N ILE A 59 -2.77 -2.30 0.67
CA ILE A 59 -2.97 -1.24 -0.33
C ILE A 59 -3.65 -0.05 0.35
N VAL A 60 -3.04 1.13 0.29
CA VAL A 60 -3.58 2.37 0.87
C VAL A 60 -3.47 3.54 -0.12
N SER A 61 -4.43 4.45 -0.04
CA SER A 61 -4.36 5.75 -0.69
C SER A 61 -3.98 6.80 0.35
N LEU A 62 -2.87 7.50 0.14
CA LEU A 62 -2.31 8.50 1.06
C LEU A 62 -2.10 9.83 0.33
N PRO A 63 -2.62 10.95 0.84
CA PRO A 63 -2.46 12.25 0.18
C PRO A 63 -0.99 12.72 0.10
N ASN A 64 -0.15 12.30 1.05
CA ASN A 64 1.28 12.63 1.08
C ASN A 64 2.13 11.35 0.91
N VAL A 65 2.00 10.66 -0.22
CA VAL A 65 2.67 9.36 -0.44
C VAL A 65 4.19 9.43 -0.30
N ILE A 66 4.82 10.47 -0.86
CA ILE A 66 6.27 10.69 -0.78
C ILE A 66 6.72 10.88 0.67
N GLU A 67 6.01 11.72 1.43
CA GLU A 67 6.30 11.95 2.85
C GLU A 67 6.15 10.67 3.67
N ALA A 68 5.10 9.89 3.41
CA ALA A 68 4.86 8.63 4.11
C ALA A 68 5.99 7.62 3.84
N VAL A 69 6.35 7.42 2.56
CA VAL A 69 7.41 6.50 2.15
C VAL A 69 8.75 6.92 2.75
N THR A 70 9.13 8.19 2.59
CA THR A 70 10.40 8.73 3.12
C THR A 70 10.50 8.58 4.63
N LYS A 71 9.42 8.85 5.38
CA LYS A 71 9.38 8.61 6.82
C LYS A 71 9.50 7.12 7.18
N ILE A 72 8.82 6.23 6.46
CA ILE A 72 8.90 4.79 6.73
C ILE A 72 10.33 4.29 6.53
N ILE A 73 10.96 4.57 5.39
CA ILE A 73 12.32 4.09 5.10
C ILE A 73 13.37 4.68 6.05
N THR A 74 13.17 5.93 6.49
CA THR A 74 14.07 6.60 7.44
C THR A 74 13.99 5.94 8.81
N VAL A 75 12.77 5.60 9.27
CA VAL A 75 12.56 4.99 10.59
C VAL A 75 12.93 3.51 10.59
N SER A 76 12.74 2.80 9.47
CA SER A 76 13.10 1.38 9.36
C SER A 76 14.58 1.15 9.06
N ASP A 77 15.31 2.18 8.61
CA ASP A 77 16.68 2.09 8.07
C ASP A 77 16.76 1.04 6.94
N SER A 78 15.83 1.14 5.98
CA SER A 78 15.70 0.16 4.88
C SER A 78 15.32 0.84 3.55
N PRO A 79 16.17 1.72 3.00
CA PRO A 79 15.86 2.43 1.75
C PRO A 79 15.65 1.50 0.55
N GLU A 80 16.25 0.31 0.56
CA GLU A 80 16.21 -0.68 -0.52
C GLU A 80 14.84 -1.32 -0.73
N VAL A 81 13.91 -1.19 0.23
CA VAL A 81 12.55 -1.74 0.09
C VAL A 81 11.67 -0.89 -0.83
N LEU A 82 12.06 0.35 -1.14
CA LEU A 82 11.33 1.22 -2.05
C LEU A 82 11.38 0.68 -3.47
N LYS A 83 10.21 0.53 -4.10
CA LYS A 83 10.04 0.07 -5.47
C LYS A 83 9.11 1.03 -6.21
N VAL A 84 9.58 1.60 -7.31
CA VAL A 84 8.73 2.37 -8.23
C VAL A 84 8.30 1.42 -9.33
N ALA A 85 7.00 1.36 -9.63
CA ALA A 85 6.50 0.44 -10.65
C ALA A 85 7.06 0.81 -12.04
N GLU A 86 7.70 -0.17 -12.69
CA GLU A 86 8.26 -0.01 -14.04
C GLU A 86 7.24 -0.36 -15.15
N SER A 87 6.13 -1.00 -14.77
CA SER A 87 5.07 -1.41 -15.68
C SER A 87 3.73 -0.79 -15.30
N GLU A 88 2.76 -0.86 -16.19
CA GLU A 88 1.36 -0.44 -15.96
C GLU A 88 0.61 -1.34 -14.96
N SER A 89 1.31 -2.22 -14.24
CA SER A 89 0.70 -3.03 -13.20
C SER A 89 1.62 -3.37 -12.03
N ILE A 90 1.02 -3.61 -10.88
CA ILE A 90 1.71 -4.07 -9.66
C ILE A 90 1.02 -5.34 -9.16
N GLY A 91 1.79 -6.42 -9.02
CA GLY A 91 1.33 -7.65 -8.38
C GLY A 91 1.27 -7.50 -6.86
N HIS A 92 0.28 -8.09 -6.21
CA HIS A 92 0.19 -8.12 -4.76
C HIS A 92 -0.39 -9.44 -4.24
N THR A 93 -0.05 -9.77 -3.01
CA THR A 93 -0.58 -10.94 -2.30
C THR A 93 -1.77 -10.55 -1.45
N MET A 94 -2.90 -11.22 -1.66
CA MET A 94 -4.11 -11.12 -0.85
C MET A 94 -4.13 -12.18 0.25
N LYS A 95 -5.11 -12.08 1.15
CA LYS A 95 -5.39 -13.09 2.18
C LYS A 95 -5.33 -14.52 1.63
N ASN A 96 -4.68 -15.41 2.40
CA ASN A 96 -4.44 -16.82 2.06
C ASN A 96 -3.51 -17.03 0.85
N GLY A 97 -2.71 -16.03 0.47
CA GLY A 97 -1.70 -16.17 -0.60
C GLY A 97 -2.25 -16.01 -2.01
N LYS A 98 -3.55 -15.70 -2.18
CA LYS A 98 -4.14 -15.43 -3.50
C LYS A 98 -3.45 -14.23 -4.14
N GLN A 99 -3.14 -14.31 -5.42
CA GLN A 99 -2.50 -13.20 -6.14
C GLN A 99 -3.54 -12.24 -6.71
N GLY A 100 -3.26 -10.95 -6.64
CA GLY A 100 -4.05 -9.88 -7.23
C GLY A 100 -3.18 -8.96 -8.08
N THR A 101 -3.84 -8.15 -8.91
CA THR A 101 -3.18 -7.18 -9.78
C THR A 101 -3.80 -5.81 -9.58
N ILE A 102 -2.93 -4.81 -9.40
CA ILE A 102 -3.27 -3.39 -9.48
C ILE A 102 -2.87 -2.94 -10.88
N MET A 103 -3.80 -2.38 -11.64
CA MET A 103 -3.55 -1.76 -12.94
C MET A 103 -3.40 -0.26 -12.74
N LEU A 104 -2.39 0.32 -13.36
CA LEU A 104 -2.05 1.73 -13.29
C LEU A 104 -2.39 2.36 -14.64
N ASP A 105 -3.15 3.44 -14.61
CA ASP A 105 -3.58 4.18 -15.79
C ASP A 105 -3.54 5.69 -15.52
N THR A 106 -3.64 6.49 -16.57
CA THR A 106 -3.67 7.96 -16.53
C THR A 106 -4.78 8.46 -17.45
N GLY A 107 -5.11 9.76 -17.45
CA GLY A 107 -6.14 10.29 -18.37
C GLY A 107 -7.39 10.87 -17.70
N SER A 108 -7.52 10.74 -16.38
CA SER A 108 -8.71 11.21 -15.67
C SER A 108 -8.58 12.67 -15.23
N ALA A 109 -9.70 13.36 -15.00
CA ALA A 109 -9.70 14.67 -14.36
C ALA A 109 -9.40 14.60 -12.85
N VAL A 110 -9.64 13.43 -12.23
CA VAL A 110 -9.38 13.18 -10.80
C VAL A 110 -8.83 11.77 -10.61
N THR A 111 -7.99 11.60 -9.60
CA THR A 111 -7.48 10.28 -9.24
C THR A 111 -8.61 9.38 -8.75
N THR A 112 -8.78 8.20 -9.35
CA THR A 112 -9.82 7.23 -8.96
C THR A 112 -9.24 5.85 -8.69
N ILE A 113 -9.91 5.11 -7.79
CA ILE A 113 -9.57 3.74 -7.45
C ILE A 113 -10.84 2.91 -7.57
N ASN A 114 -10.87 2.00 -8.55
CA ASN A 114 -12.03 1.20 -8.89
C ASN A 114 -11.69 -0.29 -8.94
N LYS A 115 -12.71 -1.14 -8.82
CA LYS A 115 -12.56 -2.58 -9.07
C LYS A 115 -13.12 -2.90 -10.45
N THR A 116 -12.34 -3.58 -11.28
CA THR A 116 -12.79 -3.99 -12.62
C THR A 116 -13.76 -5.16 -12.54
N LYS A 117 -14.43 -5.49 -13.65
CA LYS A 117 -15.35 -6.63 -13.74
C LYS A 117 -14.64 -7.97 -13.48
N GLU A 118 -13.36 -8.04 -13.84
CA GLU A 118 -12.46 -9.18 -13.62
C GLU A 118 -11.92 -9.22 -12.18
N GLY A 119 -12.27 -8.24 -11.36
CA GLY A 119 -11.92 -8.17 -9.95
C GLY A 119 -10.52 -7.61 -9.65
N LYS A 120 -9.82 -7.06 -10.64
CA LYS A 120 -8.56 -6.32 -10.47
C LYS A 120 -8.82 -4.94 -9.89
N LEU A 121 -7.81 -4.35 -9.25
CA LEU A 121 -7.87 -2.95 -8.82
C LEU A 121 -7.35 -2.08 -9.97
N LEU A 122 -8.06 -1.03 -10.34
CA LEU A 122 -7.65 -0.04 -11.34
C LEU A 122 -7.46 1.30 -10.65
N VAL A 123 -6.25 1.85 -10.77
CA VAL A 123 -5.89 3.19 -10.29
C VAL A 123 -5.68 4.07 -11.50
N VAL A 124 -6.52 5.07 -11.67
CA VAL A 124 -6.39 6.05 -12.77
C VAL A 124 -5.94 7.37 -12.18
N ALA A 125 -4.73 7.80 -12.50
CA ALA A 125 -4.19 9.09 -12.05
C ALA A 125 -4.88 10.26 -12.75
N GLY A 126 -5.12 11.32 -11.98
CA GLY A 126 -5.58 12.60 -12.51
C GLY A 126 -4.46 13.38 -13.21
N HIS A 127 -4.83 14.27 -14.14
CA HIS A 127 -3.94 15.29 -14.71
C HIS A 127 -4.01 16.62 -13.95
#